data_AF-A0A7V8VYP0-F1
#
_entry.id   AF-A0A7V8VYP0-F1
#
_cell.length_a   1.000
_cell.length_b   1.000
_cell.length_c   1.000
_cell.angle_alpha   90.00
_cell.angle_beta   90.00
_cell.angle_gamma   90.00
#
_symmetry.space_group_name_H-M   'P 1'
#
loop_
_entity.id
_entity.type
_entity.pdbx_description
1 polymer ?
#
loop_
_entity_poly.entity_id
_entity_poly.type
_entity_poly.pdbx_seq_one_letter_code
_entity_poly.pdbx_strand_id
1 'polypeptide(L)'
;MAIADQPLQGTGTRSRGSSPSGWFRRQPIGRLMILPALLFSIVVTQAPFILTVWYSLQQWNLQRPDRRGFTGLDNYRTLLTRDPSFREAMINTVLFVVAAVLLSLLLGLLYAELVNHRFPGRGIVRILLITPFLVMPVAAALTW
;
A
#
# COMPACT_ATOMS: atom_id res chain seq x y z
N MET A 1 -15.73 -79.82 3.48
CA MET A 1 -15.24 -79.74 4.88
C MET A 1 -13.82 -79.22 4.84
N ALA A 2 -13.57 -78.12 5.54
CA ALA A 2 -12.30 -77.45 5.83
C ALA A 2 -11.55 -76.70 4.70
N ILE A 3 -10.84 -75.67 5.16
CA ILE A 3 -9.81 -74.83 4.52
C ILE A 3 -10.38 -73.58 3.81
N ALA A 4 -10.08 -72.34 4.19
CA ALA A 4 -9.38 -71.76 5.32
C ALA A 4 -9.61 -70.24 5.25
N ASP A 5 -9.63 -69.59 6.41
CA ASP A 5 -9.17 -68.22 6.54
C ASP A 5 -7.82 -68.06 5.80
N GLN A 6 -7.58 -66.91 5.16
CA GLN A 6 -6.47 -66.03 5.53
C GLN A 6 -6.44 -64.77 4.64
N PRO A 7 -5.99 -63.63 5.21
CA PRO A 7 -6.00 -62.31 4.59
C PRO A 7 -4.71 -62.03 3.82
N LEU A 8 -4.81 -61.26 2.74
CA LEU A 8 -3.66 -60.64 2.08
C LEU A 8 -3.93 -59.12 2.07
N GLN A 9 -3.38 -58.33 3.01
CA GLN A 9 -2.00 -57.81 2.95
C GLN A 9 -1.61 -57.44 1.51
N GLY A 10 -1.28 -56.21 1.16
CA GLY A 10 -1.05 -55.02 1.95
C GLY A 10 -0.63 -53.90 0.99
N THR A 11 -0.16 -52.82 1.59
CA THR A 11 0.89 -51.95 1.03
C THR A 11 0.71 -51.47 -0.40
N GLY A 12 0.00 -50.35 -0.50
CA GLY A 12 0.05 -49.49 -1.66
C GLY A 12 -0.30 -48.06 -1.30
N THR A 13 0.28 -47.52 -0.23
CA THR A 13 0.39 -46.08 -0.02
C THR A 13 1.12 -45.49 -1.23
N ARG A 14 0.37 -45.15 -2.29
CA ARG A 14 0.86 -44.27 -3.34
C ARG A 14 0.89 -42.87 -2.75
N SER A 15 1.88 -42.66 -1.90
CA SER A 15 2.57 -41.38 -1.76
C SER A 15 2.88 -40.89 -3.17
N ARG A 16 1.98 -40.09 -3.73
CA ARG A 16 2.34 -39.22 -4.84
C ARG A 16 3.30 -38.23 -4.21
N GLY A 17 4.59 -38.56 -4.33
CA GLY A 17 5.68 -37.68 -3.98
C GLY A 17 5.34 -36.30 -4.53
N SER A 18 5.19 -35.36 -3.62
CA SER A 18 5.29 -33.94 -3.89
C SER A 18 6.62 -33.74 -4.61
N SER A 19 6.58 -33.67 -5.94
CA SER A 19 7.71 -33.17 -6.70
C SER A 19 8.01 -31.78 -6.14
N PRO A 20 9.21 -31.53 -5.56
CA PRO A 20 9.61 -30.19 -5.21
C PRO A 20 9.71 -29.45 -6.54
N SER A 21 8.67 -28.69 -6.83
CA SER A 21 8.63 -27.81 -7.99
C SER A 21 9.89 -26.94 -7.92
N GLY A 22 10.70 -27.01 -8.98
CA GLY A 22 11.91 -26.22 -9.10
C GLY A 22 11.58 -24.76 -9.40
N TRP A 23 10.95 -24.04 -8.46
CA TRP A 23 10.64 -22.60 -8.57
C TRP A 23 11.89 -21.73 -8.71
N PHE A 24 13.06 -22.30 -8.42
CA PHE A 24 14.37 -21.65 -8.54
C PHE A 24 15.23 -22.21 -9.67
N ARG A 25 14.64 -22.76 -10.74
CA ARG A 25 15.41 -22.97 -11.97
C ARG A 25 15.75 -21.60 -12.55
N ARG A 26 16.98 -21.19 -12.27
CA ARG A 26 17.67 -19.97 -12.71
C ARG A 26 17.33 -19.65 -14.17
N GLN A 27 16.40 -18.70 -14.39
CA GLN A 27 16.25 -18.00 -15.66
C GLN A 27 16.98 -16.65 -15.56
N PRO A 28 18.30 -16.59 -15.81
CA PRO A 28 19.03 -15.32 -15.78
C PRO A 28 18.43 -14.30 -16.76
N ILE A 29 17.86 -14.78 -17.86
CA ILE A 29 17.24 -13.96 -18.92
C ILE A 29 15.99 -13.22 -18.42
N GLY A 30 15.11 -13.88 -17.66
CA GLY A 30 13.90 -13.25 -17.10
C GLY A 30 14.22 -12.15 -16.08
N ARG A 31 15.27 -12.33 -15.27
CA ARG A 31 15.75 -11.28 -14.34
C ARG A 31 16.44 -10.13 -15.09
N LEU A 32 17.16 -10.41 -16.17
CA LEU A 32 17.83 -9.40 -16.97
C LEU A 32 16.85 -8.48 -17.71
N MET A 33 15.67 -8.99 -18.10
CA MET A 33 14.61 -8.19 -18.73
C MET A 33 13.86 -7.28 -17.73
N ILE A 34 13.72 -7.69 -16.47
CA ILE A 34 13.10 -6.88 -15.41
C ILE A 34 14.08 -5.84 -14.84
N LEU A 35 15.39 -6.13 -14.90
CA LEU A 35 16.45 -5.27 -14.35
C LEU A 35 16.40 -3.81 -14.83
N PRO A 36 16.28 -3.48 -16.15
CA PRO A 36 16.25 -2.08 -16.59
C PRO A 36 15.00 -1.34 -16.11
N ALA A 37 13.83 -1.97 -16.10
CA ALA A 37 12.60 -1.37 -15.59
C ALA A 37 12.67 -1.13 -14.08
N LEU A 38 13.24 -2.08 -13.34
CA LEU A 38 13.42 -1.99 -11.89
C LEU A 38 14.47 -0.94 -11.52
N LEU A 39 15.60 -0.89 -12.24
CA LEU A 39 16.63 0.13 -12.06
C LEU A 39 16.06 1.52 -12.35
N PHE A 40 15.32 1.68 -13.45
CA PHE A 40 14.67 2.95 -13.79
C PHE A 40 13.68 3.39 -12.70
N SER A 41 12.80 2.49 -12.24
CA SER A 41 11.85 2.77 -11.16
C SER A 41 12.53 3.18 -9.87
N ILE A 42 13.60 2.47 -9.48
CA ILE A 42 14.40 2.81 -8.29
C ILE A 42 15.04 4.18 -8.46
N VAL A 43 15.72 4.46 -9.57
CA VAL A 43 16.39 5.74 -9.78
C VAL A 43 15.40 6.89 -9.73
N VAL A 44 14.27 6.77 -10.44
CA VAL A 44 13.25 7.84 -10.50
C VAL A 44 12.57 8.06 -9.14
N THR A 45 12.42 7.03 -8.32
CA THR A 45 11.77 7.15 -7.00
C THR A 45 12.75 7.55 -5.90
N GLN A 46 13.94 6.95 -5.89
CA GLN A 46 14.94 7.14 -4.84
C GLN A 46 15.74 8.42 -5.03
N ALA A 47 16.00 8.88 -6.26
CA ALA A 47 16.70 10.13 -6.49
C ALA A 47 16.02 11.34 -5.84
N PRO A 48 14.72 11.64 -6.08
CA PRO A 48 14.05 12.76 -5.42
C PRO A 48 13.91 12.53 -3.91
N PHE A 49 13.76 11.29 -3.45
CA PHE A 49 13.71 10.97 -2.03
C PHE A 49 15.01 11.34 -1.32
N ILE A 50 16.15 10.92 -1.85
CA ILE A 50 17.47 11.25 -1.29
C ILE A 50 17.70 12.76 -1.31
N LEU A 51 17.36 13.44 -2.41
CA LEU A 51 17.42 14.91 -2.46
C LEU A 51 16.55 15.56 -1.39
N THR A 52 15.34 15.04 -1.17
CA THR A 52 14.42 15.57 -0.15
C THR A 52 14.99 15.38 1.26
N VAL A 53 15.55 14.22 1.56
CA VAL A 53 16.23 13.96 2.84
C VAL A 53 17.43 14.88 3.02
N TRP A 54 18.25 15.05 1.97
CA TRP A 54 19.40 15.96 1.99
C TRP A 54 18.96 17.40 2.27
N TYR A 55 17.92 17.88 1.58
CA TYR A 55 17.37 19.22 1.82
C TYR A 55 16.74 19.37 3.19
N SER A 56 16.13 18.31 3.74
CA SER A 56 15.53 18.37 5.07
C SER A 56 16.55 18.55 6.21
N LEU A 57 17.80 18.14 6.01
CA LEU A 57 18.91 18.30 6.95
C LEU A 57 19.63 19.66 6.81
N GLN A 58 19.31 20.40 5.77
CA GLN A 58 19.92 21.69 5.46
C GLN A 58 18.97 22.84 5.85
N GLN A 59 19.51 23.93 6.40
CA GLN A 59 18.73 25.14 6.58
C GLN A 59 18.59 25.84 5.22
N TRP A 60 17.54 25.48 4.47
CA TRP A 60 17.24 26.07 3.18
C TRP A 60 16.00 26.96 3.30
N ASN A 61 16.20 28.26 3.51
CA ASN A 61 15.12 29.24 3.53
C ASN A 61 15.19 30.13 2.29
N LEU A 62 14.17 30.03 1.43
CA LEU A 62 14.06 30.85 0.21
C LEU A 62 13.89 32.36 0.50
N GLN A 63 13.41 32.72 1.69
CA GLN A 63 13.19 34.11 2.11
C GLN A 63 14.39 34.74 2.83
N ARG A 64 15.41 33.96 3.21
CA ARG A 64 16.63 34.46 3.88
C ARG A 64 17.87 33.76 3.30
N PRO A 65 18.44 34.28 2.19
CA PRO A 65 19.55 33.64 1.48
C PRO A 65 20.85 33.54 2.29
N ASP A 66 20.98 34.30 3.39
CA ASP A 66 22.20 34.46 4.18
C ASP A 66 22.43 33.36 5.23
N ARG A 67 21.42 32.53 5.52
CA ARG A 67 21.53 31.42 6.48
C ARG A 67 21.54 30.07 5.75
N ARG A 68 22.66 29.78 5.08
CA ARG A 68 22.94 28.46 4.50
C ARG A 68 23.88 27.71 5.44
N GLY A 69 23.38 26.67 6.11
CA GLY A 69 24.19 25.86 7.02
C GLY A 69 23.59 24.47 7.24
N PHE A 70 24.46 23.47 7.39
CA PHE A 70 24.05 22.12 7.77
C PHE A 70 23.59 22.14 9.22
N THR A 71 22.28 22.05 9.44
CA THR A 71 21.64 22.15 10.77
C THR A 71 21.32 20.76 11.34
N GLY A 72 21.50 19.70 10.55
CA GLY A 72 21.25 18.33 10.95
C GLY A 72 19.80 18.16 11.41
N LEU A 73 19.60 17.71 12.65
CA LEU A 73 18.27 17.47 13.24
C LEU A 73 17.66 18.68 13.96
N ASP A 74 18.36 19.81 14.01
CA ASP A 74 17.88 20.98 14.76
C ASP A 74 16.63 21.62 14.11
N ASN A 75 16.47 21.44 12.79
CA ASN A 75 15.25 21.81 12.06
C ASN A 75 14.02 21.10 12.63
N TYR A 76 14.10 19.79 12.87
CA TYR A 76 12.98 19.03 13.44
C TYR A 76 12.69 19.42 14.89
N ARG A 77 13.73 19.62 15.72
CA ARG A 77 13.54 20.05 17.12
C ARG A 77 12.88 21.43 17.20
N THR A 78 13.29 22.35 16.34
CA THR A 78 12.70 23.69 16.27
C THR A 78 11.25 23.62 15.82
N LEU A 79 10.92 22.85 14.77
CA LEU A 79 9.55 22.69 14.29
C LEU A 79 8.62 22.02 15.32
N LEU A 80 9.09 20.98 16.01
CA LEU A 80 8.29 20.23 16.97
C LEU A 80 8.10 20.97 18.30
N THR A 81 9.08 21.78 18.72
CA THR A 81 9.08 22.41 20.06
C THR A 81 8.70 23.89 20.04
N ARG A 82 9.08 24.62 18.99
CA ARG A 82 8.97 26.10 18.95
C ARG A 82 7.86 26.61 18.06
N ASP A 83 7.22 25.76 17.25
CA ASP A 83 6.15 26.17 16.35
C ASP A 83 4.79 25.56 16.76
N PRO A 84 3.92 26.33 17.46
CA PRO A 84 2.58 25.87 17.84
C PRO A 84 1.70 25.56 16.63
N SER A 85 1.85 26.30 15.52
CA SER A 85 1.04 26.12 14.32
C SER A 85 1.33 24.78 13.64
N PHE A 86 2.60 24.37 13.63
CA PHE A 86 3.00 23.06 13.12
C PHE A 86 2.34 21.90 13.90
N ARG A 87 2.31 21.99 15.23
CA ARG A 87 1.69 20.95 16.08
C ARG A 87 0.18 20.88 15.88
N GLU A 88 -0.49 22.02 15.79
CA GLU A 88 -1.93 22.06 15.49
C GLU A 88 -2.24 21.49 14.11
N ALA A 89 -1.49 21.89 13.08
CA ALA A 89 -1.64 21.34 11.73
C ALA A 89 -1.41 19.81 11.68
N MET A 90 -0.42 19.31 12.41
CA MET A 90 -0.15 17.87 12.53
C MET A 90 -1.32 17.13 13.19
N ILE A 91 -1.84 17.64 14.32
CA ILE A 91 -2.98 17.02 15.01
C ILE A 91 -4.22 17.04 14.12
N ASN A 92 -4.52 18.16 13.47
CA ASN A 92 -5.66 18.28 12.57
C ASN A 92 -5.56 17.29 11.40
N THR A 93 -4.36 17.14 10.82
CA THR A 93 -4.12 16.17 9.73
C THR A 93 -4.33 14.75 10.20
N VAL A 94 -3.77 14.37 11.36
CA VAL A 94 -3.94 13.02 11.92
C VAL A 94 -5.40 12.76 12.26
N LEU A 95 -6.09 13.69 12.91
CA LEU A 95 -7.50 13.57 13.26
C LEU A 95 -8.36 13.42 12.00
N PHE A 96 -8.10 14.24 10.99
CA PHE A 96 -8.79 14.18 9.69
C PHE A 96 -8.60 12.82 9.02
N VAL A 97 -7.36 12.35 8.90
CA VAL A 97 -7.05 11.05 8.27
C VAL A 97 -7.69 9.90 9.05
N VAL A 98 -7.55 9.87 10.37
CA VAL A 98 -8.12 8.80 11.21
C VAL A 98 -9.64 8.79 11.11
N ALA A 99 -10.28 9.96 11.25
CA ALA A 99 -11.74 10.06 11.13
C ALA A 99 -12.23 9.64 9.74
N ALA A 100 -11.57 10.09 8.67
CA ALA A 100 -11.92 9.74 7.31
C ALA A 100 -11.76 8.24 7.02
N VAL A 101 -10.66 7.62 7.49
CA VAL A 101 -10.42 6.18 7.33
C VAL A 101 -11.44 5.36 8.13
N LEU A 102 -11.68 5.71 9.40
CA LEU A 102 -12.65 5.00 10.22
C LEU A 102 -14.06 5.10 9.64
N LEU A 103 -14.48 6.30 9.23
CA LEU A 103 -15.80 6.52 8.65
C LEU A 103 -15.94 5.78 7.31
N SER A 104 -14.93 5.83 6.43
CA SER A 104 -14.97 5.11 5.15
C SER A 104 -14.99 3.59 5.32
N LEU A 105 -14.28 3.03 6.31
CA LEU A 105 -14.33 1.61 6.63
C LEU A 105 -15.71 1.20 7.17
N LEU A 106 -16.26 1.97 8.12
CA LEU A 106 -17.58 1.70 8.70
C LEU A 106 -18.68 1.77 7.63
N LEU A 107 -18.71 2.84 6.85
CA LEU A 107 -19.67 3.00 5.76
C LEU A 107 -19.47 1.93 4.70
N GLY A 108 -18.22 1.68 4.28
CA GLY A 108 -17.89 0.66 3.27
C GLY A 108 -18.34 -0.73 3.69
N LEU A 109 -18.15 -1.10 4.97
CA LEU A 109 -18.61 -2.37 5.52
C LEU A 109 -20.14 -2.46 5.57
N LEU A 110 -20.80 -1.39 6.02
CA LEU A 110 -22.27 -1.32 6.04
C LEU A 110 -22.87 -1.48 4.63
N TYR A 111 -22.29 -0.79 3.64
CA TYR A 111 -22.68 -0.92 2.25
C TYR A 111 -22.38 -2.31 1.68
N ALA A 112 -21.23 -2.91 2.03
CA ALA A 112 -20.86 -4.24 1.58
C ALA A 112 -21.89 -5.28 2.04
N GLU A 113 -22.31 -5.22 3.31
CA GLU A 113 -23.33 -6.12 3.84
C GLU A 113 -24.70 -5.88 3.19
N LEU A 114 -25.11 -4.62 3.01
CA LEU A 114 -26.36 -4.29 2.33
C LEU A 114 -26.41 -4.83 0.89
N VAL A 115 -25.29 -4.73 0.17
CA VAL A 115 -25.12 -5.20 -1.21
C VAL A 115 -24.96 -6.72 -1.30
N ASN A 116 -24.56 -7.38 -0.22
CA ASN A 116 -24.39 -8.84 -0.15
C ASN A 116 -25.72 -9.58 -0.36
N HIS A 117 -26.84 -9.03 0.13
CA HIS A 117 -28.18 -9.61 -0.05
C HIS A 117 -28.72 -9.45 -1.47
N ARG A 118 -29.33 -10.51 -2.03
CA ARG A 118 -29.84 -10.52 -3.41
C ARG A 118 -31.13 -9.69 -3.51
N PHE A 119 -30.99 -8.41 -3.83
CA PHE A 119 -32.11 -7.50 -4.11
C PHE A 119 -32.16 -7.05 -5.58
N PRO A 120 -33.36 -6.80 -6.13
CA PRO A 120 -33.51 -6.23 -7.48
C PRO A 120 -32.98 -4.78 -7.50
N GLY A 121 -32.06 -4.47 -8.42
CA GLY A 121 -31.43 -3.13 -8.56
C GLY A 121 -29.97 -3.02 -8.10
N ARG A 122 -29.36 -4.11 -7.61
CA ARG A 122 -27.96 -4.16 -7.14
C ARG A 122 -26.94 -3.61 -8.16
N GLY A 123 -27.16 -3.85 -9.46
CA GLY A 123 -26.28 -3.39 -10.53
C GLY A 123 -26.20 -1.85 -10.60
N ILE A 124 -27.34 -1.17 -10.45
CA ILE A 124 -27.41 0.30 -10.51
C ILE A 124 -26.68 0.90 -9.30
N VAL A 125 -26.90 0.36 -8.11
CA VAL A 125 -26.21 0.80 -6.89
C VAL A 125 -24.70 0.67 -7.03
N ARG A 126 -24.20 -0.46 -7.54
CA ARG A 126 -22.76 -0.67 -7.76
C ARG A 126 -22.17 0.34 -8.75
N ILE A 127 -22.90 0.68 -9.81
CA ILE A 127 -22.45 1.67 -10.80
C ILE A 127 -22.36 3.05 -10.15
N LEU A 128 -23.41 3.50 -9.45
CA LEU A 128 -23.43 4.80 -8.77
C LEU A 128 -22.28 4.96 -7.75
N LEU A 129 -21.91 3.87 -7.05
CA LEU A 129 -20.79 3.88 -6.12
C LEU A 129 -19.42 4.00 -6.80
N ILE A 130 -19.27 3.55 -8.05
CA ILE A 130 -18.01 3.63 -8.81
C ILE A 130 -17.89 4.97 -9.56
N THR A 131 -19.00 5.56 -10.00
CA THR A 131 -19.03 6.85 -10.71
C THR A 131 -18.16 7.96 -10.10
N PRO A 132 -18.16 8.22 -8.78
CA PRO A 132 -17.34 9.31 -8.22
C PRO A 132 -15.84 9.11 -8.45
N PHE A 133 -15.35 7.86 -8.58
CA PHE A 133 -13.94 7.60 -8.88
C PHE A 133 -13.54 7.98 -10.32
N LEU A 134 -14.52 8.23 -11.19
CA LEU A 134 -14.29 8.69 -12.56
C LEU A 134 -14.18 10.22 -12.65
N VAL A 135 -14.58 10.94 -11.59
CA VAL A 135 -14.50 12.41 -11.55
C VAL A 135 -13.06 12.82 -11.28
N MET A 136 -12.52 13.72 -12.10
CA MET A 136 -11.18 14.27 -11.89
C MET A 136 -11.10 15.05 -10.57
N PRO A 137 -9.98 14.95 -9.80
CA PRO A 137 -9.84 15.65 -8.53
C PRO A 137 -10.08 17.17 -8.62
N VAL A 138 -9.67 17.79 -9.74
CA VAL A 138 -9.85 19.23 -9.98
C VAL A 138 -11.33 19.60 -10.12
N ALA A 139 -12.13 18.81 -10.83
CA ALA A 139 -13.56 19.07 -10.98
C ALA A 139 -14.30 18.86 -9.66
N ALA A 140 -13.93 17.82 -8.91
CA ALA A 140 -14.45 17.58 -7.56
C ALA A 140 -14.14 18.77 -6.63
N ALA A 141 -12.93 19.34 -6.72
CA ALA A 141 -12.53 20.49 -5.92
C ALA A 141 -13.35 21.76 -6.20
N LEU A 142 -13.82 21.97 -7.43
CA LEU A 142 -14.65 23.13 -7.80
C LEU A 142 -16.14 22.96 -7.50
N THR A 143 -16.58 21.72 -7.26
CA THR A 143 -17.99 21.39 -7.02
C THR A 143 -18.39 21.55 -5.55
N TRP A 144 -17.41 21.53 -4.63
CA TRP A 144 -17.64 21.66 -3.18
C TRP A 144 -17.86 23.11 -2.76
#